data_AF-A0A2P6RD88-F1
#
_entry.id   AF-A0A2P6RD88-F1
#
_cell.length_a   1.000
_cell.length_b   1.000
_cell.length_c   1.000
_cell.angle_alpha   90.00
_cell.angle_beta   90.00
_cell.angle_gamma   90.00
#
_symmetry.space_group_name_H-M   'P 1'
#
loop_
_entity.id
_entity.type
_entity.pdbx_description
1 polymer ?
#
loop_
_entity_poly.entity_id
_entity_poly.type
_entity_poly.pdbx_seq_one_letter_code
_entity_poly.pdbx_strand_id
1 'polypeptide(L)' 'MLPSFYNHDCDPNGHIIWIENADARLKALRDVDEGEELRICYIDASMDHDARQSFLSQGFGFQCNCPRCLSGD' A
#
# COMPACT_ATOMS: atom_id res chain seq x y z
N MET A 1 -10.25 13.18 -0.65
CA MET A 1 -9.33 12.42 0.24
C MET A 1 -7.94 12.52 -0.34
N LEU A 2 -6.95 12.93 0.45
CA LEU A 2 -5.57 13.00 -0.02
C LEU A 2 -4.93 11.59 -0.06
N PRO A 3 -3.99 11.34 -0.99
CA PRO A 3 -3.20 10.10 -1.04
C PRO A 3 -2.61 9.66 0.30
N SER A 4 -2.21 10.63 1.13
CA SER A 4 -1.58 10.39 2.43
C SER A 4 -2.51 9.83 3.51
N PHE A 5 -3.84 9.75 3.29
CA PHE A 5 -4.78 9.14 4.23
C PHE A 5 -4.91 7.62 4.07
N TYR A 6 -4.45 7.05 2.96
CA TYR A 6 -4.56 5.60 2.73
C TYR A 6 -3.37 4.89 3.33
N ASN A 7 -3.61 3.91 4.20
CA ASN A 7 -2.55 3.12 4.82
C ASN A 7 -1.89 2.14 3.83
N HIS A 8 -0.76 1.60 4.24
CA HIS A 8 0.03 0.67 3.45
C HIS A 8 -0.51 -0.76 3.48
N ASP A 9 -0.44 -1.44 2.32
CA ASP A 9 -0.42 -2.90 2.22
C ASP A 9 0.54 -3.34 1.10
N CYS A 10 1.24 -4.46 1.25
CA CYS A 10 2.10 -5.01 0.20
C CYS A 10 1.31 -5.72 -0.91
N ASP A 11 0.05 -6.08 -0.64
CA ASP A 11 -0.93 -6.57 -1.61
C ASP A 11 -2.23 -5.74 -1.49
N PRO A 12 -2.20 -4.48 -1.97
CA PRO A 12 -3.26 -3.52 -1.70
C PRO A 12 -4.55 -3.80 -2.47
N ASN A 13 -5.67 -3.29 -1.95
CA ASN A 13 -6.95 -3.28 -2.67
C ASN A 13 -7.15 -2.02 -3.54
N GLY A 14 -6.27 -1.02 -3.42
CA GLY A 14 -6.31 0.22 -4.18
C GLY A 14 -4.95 0.62 -4.79
N HIS A 15 -5.01 1.34 -5.90
CA HIS A 15 -3.85 1.92 -6.57
C HIS A 15 -4.09 3.38 -6.95
N ILE A 16 -3.10 4.23 -6.70
CA ILE A 16 -3.15 5.64 -7.06
C ILE A 16 -2.62 5.84 -8.46
N ILE A 17 -3.48 6.35 -9.33
CA ILE A 17 -3.15 6.78 -10.68
C ILE A 17 -2.95 8.29 -10.66
N TRP A 18 -1.72 8.71 -10.88
CA TRP A 18 -1.38 10.12 -11.10
C TRP A 18 -1.72 10.51 -12.53
N ILE A 19 -2.49 11.57 -12.69
CA ILE A 19 -2.87 12.14 -13.99
C ILE A 19 -1.97 13.35 -14.23
N GLU A 20 -2.28 14.17 -15.24
CA GLU A 20 -1.64 15.46 -15.46
C GLU A 20 -1.79 16.37 -14.24
N ASN A 21 -0.72 17.11 -13.93
CA ASN A 21 -0.61 18.00 -12.77
C ASN A 21 -0.64 17.26 -11.41
N ALA A 22 -1.33 17.82 -10.40
CA ALA A 22 -1.43 17.29 -9.05
C ALA A 22 -2.71 16.46 -8.83
N ASP A 23 -3.37 16.03 -9.92
CA ASP A 23 -4.59 15.24 -9.86
C ASP A 23 -4.28 13.75 -9.72
N ALA A 24 -4.91 13.13 -8.72
CA ALA A 24 -4.76 11.73 -8.42
C ALA A 24 -6.13 11.05 -8.37
N ARG A 25 -6.23 9.85 -8.93
CA ARG A 25 -7.40 8.97 -8.80
C ARG A 25 -7.01 7.71 -8.06
N LEU A 26 -7.85 7.27 -7.13
CA LEU A 26 -7.74 5.94 -6.55
C LEU A 26 -8.59 4.97 -7.38
N LYS A 27 -8.00 3.86 -7.80
CA LYS A 27 -8.68 2.78 -8.51
C LYS A 27 -8.62 1.52 -7.66
N ALA A 28 -9.77 0.86 -7.48
CA ALA A 28 -9.82 -0.46 -6.85
C ALA A 28 -9.16 -1.52 -7.76
N LEU A 29 -8.39 -2.42 -7.17
CA LEU A 29 -7.71 -3.53 -7.86
C LEU A 29 -8.52 -4.83 -7.85
N ARG A 30 -9.49 -4.91 -6.94
CA ARG A 30 -10.46 -6.01 -6.78
C ARG A 30 -11.76 -5.44 -6.21
N ASP A 31 -12.75 -6.30 -6.04
CA ASP A 31 -13.95 -5.96 -5.27
C ASP A 31 -13.55 -5.63 -3.82
N VAL A 32 -14.20 -4.62 -3.26
CA VAL A 32 -13.96 -4.08 -1.91
C VAL A 32 -15.31 -4.03 -1.20
N ASP A 33 -15.40 -4.69 -0.05
CA ASP A 33 -16.63 -4.76 0.73
C ASP A 33 -16.87 -3.46 1.53
N GLU A 34 -18.13 -3.21 1.88
CA GLU A 34 -18.47 -2.08 2.76
C GLU A 34 -17.76 -2.21 4.12
N GLY A 35 -17.07 -1.16 4.53
CA GLY A 35 -16.29 -1.13 5.77
C GLY A 35 -14.87 -1.69 5.65
N GLU A 36 -14.49 -2.27 4.51
CA GLU A 36 -13.11 -2.66 4.25
C GLU A 36 -12.23 -1.41 4.08
N GLU A 37 -11.08 -1.38 4.75
CA GLU A 37 -10.14 -0.26 4.65
C GLU A 37 -9.47 -0.23 3.27
N LEU A 38 -9.50 0.92 2.60
CA LEU A 38 -8.74 1.14 1.37
C LEU A 38 -7.26 1.35 1.69
N ARG A 39 -6.41 0.50 1.11
CA ARG A 39 -4.97 0.51 1.30
C ARG A 39 -4.25 0.59 -0.04
N ILE A 40 -3.06 1.17 -0.04
CA ILE A 40 -2.21 1.33 -1.22
C ILE A 40 -0.80 0.80 -0.94
N CYS A 41 -0.04 0.48 -1.98
CA CYS A 41 1.37 0.13 -1.79
C CYS A 41 2.24 1.40 -1.82
N TYR A 42 3.12 1.58 -0.82
CA TYR A 42 4.01 2.74 -0.72
C TYR A 42 5.36 2.52 -1.38
N ILE A 43 5.71 1.26 -1.60
CA ILE A 43 7.03 0.79 -2.00
C ILE A 43 6.91 -0.12 -3.22
N ASP A 44 8.04 -0.56 -3.75
CA ASP A 44 8.04 -1.64 -4.73
C ASP A 44 7.73 -2.98 -4.04
N ALA A 45 6.57 -3.55 -4.34
CA ALA A 45 6.12 -4.81 -3.78
C ALA A 45 6.88 -6.03 -4.34
N SER A 46 7.71 -5.88 -5.38
CA SER A 46 8.54 -6.96 -5.92
C SER A 46 9.79 -7.27 -5.08
N MET A 47 10.13 -6.40 -4.13
CA MET A 47 11.24 -6.59 -3.21
C MET A 47 10.99 -7.77 -2.26
N ASP A 48 12.07 -8.42 -1.81
CA ASP A 48 11.98 -9.46 -0.79
C ASP A 48 11.42 -8.93 0.54
N HIS A 49 10.92 -9.84 1.37
CA HIS A 49 10.27 -9.53 2.64
C HIS A 49 11.10 -8.58 3.52
N ASP A 50 12.39 -8.88 3.71
CA ASP A 50 13.26 -8.16 4.65
C ASP A 50 13.55 -6.74 4.14
N ALA A 51 13.72 -6.60 2.83
CA ALA A 51 13.85 -5.30 2.18
C ALA A 51 12.57 -4.47 2.36
N ARG A 52 11.39 -5.04 2.13
CA ARG A 52 10.11 -4.32 2.32
C ARG A 52 9.96 -3.83 3.77
N GLN A 53 10.20 -4.70 4.76
CA GLN A 53 10.13 -4.31 6.18
C GLN A 53 11.14 -3.22 6.54
N SER A 54 12.37 -3.34 6.04
CA SER A 54 13.43 -2.35 6.30
C SER A 54 13.08 -0.99 5.74
N PHE A 55 12.58 -0.92 4.49
CA PHE A 55 12.17 0.34 3.86
C PHE A 55 11.00 1.00 4.60
N LEU A 56 10.00 0.22 5.00
CA LEU A 56 8.85 0.76 5.72
C LEU A 56 9.23 1.23 7.12
N SER A 57 10.06 0.47 7.84
CA SER A 57 10.53 0.86 9.16
C SER A 57 11.39 2.11 9.12
N GLN A 58 12.31 2.24 8.16
CA GLN A 58 13.24 3.36 8.10
C GLN A 58 12.62 4.61 7.47
N GLY A 59 11.78 4.45 6.44
CA GLY A 59 11.17 5.56 5.70
C GLY A 59 9.87 6.06 6.31
N PHE A 60 9.07 5.18 6.93
CA PHE A 60 7.73 5.50 7.41
C PHE A 60 7.52 5.18 8.90
N GLY A 61 8.48 4.53 9.57
CA GLY A 61 8.46 4.32 11.01
C GLY A 61 7.52 3.21 11.48
N PHE A 62 7.15 2.25 10.63
CA PHE A 62 6.28 1.13 11.00
C PHE A 62 6.74 -0.21 10.40
N GLN A 63 6.29 -1.32 11.02
CA GLN A 63 6.43 -2.67 10.48
C GLN A 63 5.13 -3.10 9.81
N CYS A 64 5.22 -3.68 8.62
CA CYS A 64 4.05 -4.12 7.88
C CYS A 64 3.59 -5.50 8.38
N ASN A 65 2.31 -5.60 8.74
CA ASN A 65 1.67 -6.85 9.18
C ASN A 65 0.58 -7.31 8.19
N CYS A 66 0.70 -6.94 6.91
CA CYS A 66 -0.22 -7.43 5.89
C CYS A 66 -0.10 -8.96 5.72
N PRO A 67 -1.10 -9.65 5.14
CA PRO A 67 -1.08 -11.10 4.97
C PRO A 67 0.19 -11.62 4.28
N ARG A 68 0.69 -10.90 3.27
CA ARG A 68 1.91 -11.25 2.54
C ARG A 68 3.16 -11.19 3.42
N CYS A 69 3.28 -10.14 4.24
CA CYS A 69 4.36 -10.04 5.22
C CYS A 69 4.24 -11.08 6.34
N LEU A 70 3.03 -11.41 6.78
CA LEU A 70 2.81 -12.46 7.80
C LEU A 70 3.16 -13.87 7.28
N SER A 71 3.03 -14.12 5.97
CA SER A 71 3.45 -15.37 5.36
C SER A 71 4.97 -15.47 5.10
N GLY A 72 5.71 -14.36 5.25
CA GLY A 72 7.15 -14.31 4.97
C GLY A 72 7.51 -14.36 3.48
N ASP A 73 6.53 -14.14 2.60
CA ASP A 73 6.71 -13.87 1.17
C ASP A 73 7.10 -12.39 0.99
#